data_AF-A0A413QPY6-F1
#
_entry.id   AF-A0A413QPY6-F1
#
_cell.length_a   1.000
_cell.length_b   1.000
_cell.length_c   1.000
_cell.angle_alpha   90.00
_cell.angle_beta   90.00
_cell.angle_gamma   90.00
#
_symmetry.space_group_name_H-M   'P 1'
#
loop_
_entity.id
_entity.type
_entity.pdbx_description
1 polymer ?
#
loop_
_entity_poly.entity_id
_entity_poly.type
_entity_poly.pdbx_seq_one_letter_code
_entity_poly.pdbx_strand_id
1 'polypeptide(L)'
;MSRRDFVKVVGAAAAGAFLYSAGFPRVLAQAPVIGTRDVTGMKSSGDGSRTKVYFSRKIDAAHLIALYDCINEGIYGKTAIKLHTGEKHGLNILPREIVREFVCHVPDSTIVETNTMYPGDRYTTALHRETLKVNGWDFCPVDIMDEDGFVNLPVRGGKHLKEVAMGSHITQYDSMIVLTHFKGHAMGGFGGSLKNIAIGCASGQLGKRQVHGYLTGPMPPSGDAWGRMPLQDAFMERMADSGKATVDYFGKHIVFLNVLRRMSVDCDCAGTSAAEPTIPDLGIVASTDLLAVDRASVDLVYGRPASENHDLVERIESRHGLHQLQAMRNLKMGNDAYELISID
;
A
#
# COMPACT_ATOMS: atom_id res chain seq x y z
N MET A 1 -12.08 54.74 35.84
CA MET A 1 -11.68 53.75 36.86
C MET A 1 -10.54 52.92 36.29
N SER A 2 -9.51 52.63 37.10
CA SER A 2 -8.10 52.53 36.71
C SER A 2 -7.49 51.11 36.63
N ARG A 3 -6.48 50.97 35.75
CA ARG A 3 -5.15 50.33 35.86
C ARG A 3 -4.87 49.14 36.83
N ARG A 4 -4.35 48.06 36.20
CA ARG A 4 -3.11 47.28 36.45
C ARG A 4 -2.90 46.42 37.73
N ASP A 5 -2.41 45.21 37.41
CA ASP A 5 -1.35 44.39 38.04
C ASP A 5 -1.60 43.54 39.30
N PHE A 6 -1.12 42.28 39.17
CA PHE A 6 -0.12 41.64 40.04
C PHE A 6 -0.52 40.44 40.95
N VAL A 7 0.35 39.41 40.86
CA VAL A 7 0.78 38.38 41.85
C VAL A 7 0.20 36.96 41.82
N LYS A 8 1.11 36.04 41.48
CA LYS A 8 1.18 34.60 41.81
C LYS A 8 1.40 34.36 43.31
N VAL A 9 0.78 33.33 43.91
CA VAL A 9 1.42 32.59 45.01
C VAL A 9 1.14 31.08 44.86
N VAL A 10 2.24 30.33 44.98
CA VAL A 10 2.43 28.88 45.04
C VAL A 10 2.00 28.34 46.41
N GLY A 11 1.48 27.12 46.51
CA GLY A 11 1.48 26.44 47.81
C GLY A 11 0.70 25.13 47.95
N ALA A 12 1.46 24.04 47.93
CA ALA A 12 1.31 22.83 48.75
C ALA A 12 0.19 21.81 48.45
N ALA A 13 0.69 20.59 48.24
CA ALA A 13 -0.02 19.33 48.24
C ALA A 13 -0.79 19.07 49.55
N ALA A 14 -1.96 18.44 49.42
CA ALA A 14 -2.52 17.59 50.44
C ALA A 14 -3.15 16.36 49.77
N ALA A 15 -2.60 15.20 50.10
CA ALA A 15 -3.12 13.89 49.75
C ALA A 15 -4.49 13.64 50.40
N GLY A 16 -5.35 12.88 49.73
CA GLY A 16 -6.61 12.43 50.31
C GLY A 16 -7.44 11.66 49.29
N ALA A 17 -7.17 10.36 49.18
CA ALA A 17 -8.05 9.42 48.50
C ALA A 17 -9.45 9.43 49.14
N PHE A 18 -10.51 9.24 48.33
CA PHE A 18 -11.55 8.21 48.53
C PHE A 18 -12.65 8.33 47.45
N LEU A 19 -12.82 7.23 46.68
CA LEU A 19 -14.03 6.64 46.06
C LEU A 19 -14.95 7.53 45.18
N TYR A 20 -15.68 7.05 44.18
CA TYR A 20 -15.76 5.88 43.30
C TYR A 20 -16.91 6.24 42.33
N SER A 21 -16.93 5.64 41.13
CA SER A 21 -18.03 5.62 40.15
C SER A 21 -18.48 6.93 39.46
N ALA A 22 -18.00 7.15 38.24
CA ALA A 22 -18.84 7.37 37.07
C ALA A 22 -18.01 7.12 35.80
N GLY A 23 -18.50 6.24 34.93
CA GLY A 23 -17.76 5.66 33.81
C GLY A 23 -17.35 6.65 32.74
N PHE A 24 -16.05 6.68 32.46
CA PHE A 24 -15.48 7.09 31.18
C PHE A 24 -14.57 5.95 30.71
N PRO A 25 -14.65 5.49 29.45
CA PRO A 25 -13.68 4.55 28.93
C PRO A 25 -12.31 5.23 28.97
N ARG A 26 -11.34 4.56 29.59
CA ARG A 26 -9.91 4.88 29.48
C ARG A 26 -9.59 5.05 28.00
N VAL A 27 -9.22 6.27 27.61
CA VAL A 27 -8.48 6.50 26.38
C VAL A 27 -7.26 5.58 26.44
N LEU A 28 -7.16 4.75 25.41
CA LEU A 28 -6.19 3.67 25.28
C LEU A 28 -4.76 4.16 25.48
N ALA A 29 -4.00 3.29 26.13
CA ALA A 29 -2.59 3.43 26.40
C ALA A 29 -1.81 3.87 25.15
N GLN A 30 -0.92 4.85 25.32
CA GLN A 30 0.19 5.04 24.39
C GLN A 30 0.93 3.70 24.30
N ALA A 31 0.97 3.13 23.10
CA ALA A 31 1.83 2.00 22.77
C ALA A 31 3.26 2.31 23.24
N PRO A 32 4.03 1.29 23.67
CA PRO A 32 5.41 1.51 24.10
C PRO A 32 6.15 2.26 22.99
N VAL A 33 6.87 3.32 23.38
CA VAL A 33 7.76 4.04 22.48
C VAL A 33 8.81 3.03 22.01
N ILE A 34 8.56 2.41 20.87
CA ILE A 34 9.57 1.59 20.20
C ILE A 34 10.71 2.55 19.90
N GLY A 35 11.90 2.21 20.38
CA GLY A 35 13.08 3.05 20.20
C GLY A 35 13.39 3.14 18.70
N THR A 36 12.98 4.22 18.07
CA THR A 36 13.26 4.47 16.65
C THR A 36 14.67 5.03 16.49
N ARG A 37 15.45 4.50 15.54
CA ARG A 37 16.78 5.03 15.18
C ARG A 37 16.87 5.34 13.69
N ASP A 38 17.38 6.52 13.35
CA ASP A 38 17.78 6.86 11.99
C ASP A 38 18.91 5.93 11.52
N VAL A 39 18.68 5.21 10.42
CA VAL A 39 19.64 4.27 9.81
C VAL A 39 20.18 4.76 8.46
N THR A 40 20.00 6.04 8.12
CA THR A 40 20.25 6.64 6.79
C THR A 40 21.72 6.83 6.38
N GLY A 41 22.50 5.74 6.36
CA GLY A 41 23.56 5.67 5.34
C GLY A 41 23.02 5.95 3.91
N MET A 42 21.71 5.78 3.70
CA MET A 42 20.94 6.16 2.49
C MET A 42 20.32 7.56 2.64
N LYS A 43 20.92 8.57 2.00
CA LYS A 43 20.32 9.90 1.82
C LYS A 43 19.81 10.03 0.39
N SER A 44 18.50 10.21 0.20
CA SER A 44 17.98 10.71 -1.07
C SER A 44 18.38 12.19 -1.20
N SER A 45 18.95 12.55 -2.36
CA SER A 45 19.49 13.89 -2.61
C SER A 45 18.36 14.91 -2.80
N GLY A 46 18.21 15.84 -1.86
CA GLY A 46 17.29 16.98 -1.95
C GLY A 46 17.39 17.92 -0.74
N ASP A 47 17.30 19.23 -0.97
CA ASP A 47 17.13 20.26 0.05
C ASP A 47 15.62 20.49 0.26
N GLY A 48 15.07 20.19 1.44
CA GLY A 48 13.62 20.19 1.69
C GLY A 48 13.14 19.31 2.85
N SER A 49 11.83 19.35 3.15
CA SER A 49 11.21 18.51 4.19
C SER A 49 11.27 17.04 3.81
N ARG A 50 11.70 16.18 4.73
CA ARG A 50 11.78 14.73 4.54
C ARG A 50 10.60 14.03 5.19
N THR A 51 9.97 13.09 4.47
CA THR A 51 8.95 12.23 5.06
C THR A 51 9.60 11.10 5.85
N LYS A 52 9.01 10.72 6.98
CA LYS A 52 9.42 9.54 7.73
C LYS A 52 8.95 8.27 7.03
N VAL A 53 9.86 7.33 6.84
CA VAL A 53 9.56 5.96 6.42
C VAL A 53 10.09 5.04 7.52
N TYR A 54 9.19 4.35 8.20
CA TYR A 54 9.57 3.39 9.23
C TYR A 54 9.95 2.05 8.59
N PHE A 55 10.90 1.34 9.18
CA PHE A 55 11.48 0.13 8.63
C PHE A 55 11.76 -0.90 9.72
N SER A 56 11.52 -2.17 9.40
CA SER A 56 12.03 -3.31 10.15
C SER A 56 12.60 -4.34 9.19
N ARG A 57 13.74 -4.95 9.54
CA ARG A 57 14.27 -6.11 8.82
C ARG A 57 13.48 -7.38 9.10
N LYS A 58 12.72 -7.44 10.20
CA LYS A 58 11.97 -8.62 10.59
C LYS A 58 10.63 -8.65 9.88
N ILE A 59 10.33 -9.79 9.25
CA ILE A 59 9.09 -10.01 8.51
C ILE A 59 8.23 -10.99 9.30
N ASP A 60 7.52 -10.46 10.28
CA ASP A 60 6.58 -11.18 11.13
C ASP A 60 5.40 -10.27 11.49
N ALA A 61 4.37 -10.85 12.12
CA ALA A 61 3.17 -10.11 12.51
C ALA A 61 3.46 -9.00 13.53
N ALA A 62 4.35 -9.24 14.50
CA ALA A 62 4.66 -8.28 15.55
C ALA A 62 5.29 -7.00 14.97
N HIS A 63 6.22 -7.13 14.03
CA HIS A 63 6.87 -5.98 13.40
C HIS A 63 5.97 -5.30 12.37
N LEU A 64 5.11 -6.04 11.67
CA LEU A 64 4.08 -5.45 10.80
C LEU A 64 3.12 -4.57 11.61
N ILE A 65 2.64 -5.07 12.75
CA ILE A 65 1.78 -4.34 13.68
C ILE A 65 2.51 -3.12 14.25
N ALA A 66 3.74 -3.29 14.72
CA ALA A 66 4.55 -2.20 15.27
C ALA A 66 4.79 -1.06 14.26
N LEU A 67 5.04 -1.40 12.99
CA LEU A 67 5.19 -0.42 11.92
C LEU A 67 3.87 0.30 11.61
N TYR A 68 2.75 -0.42 11.58
CA TYR A 68 1.43 0.19 11.43
C TYR A 68 1.10 1.15 12.57
N ASP A 69 1.40 0.77 13.82
CA ASP A 69 1.19 1.62 15.00
C ASP A 69 2.00 2.93 14.96
N CYS A 70 3.08 2.98 14.18
CA CYS A 70 3.84 4.21 13.96
C CYS A 70 3.16 5.20 12.98
N ILE A 71 2.18 4.75 12.19
CA ILE A 71 1.59 5.54 11.09
C ILE A 71 0.06 5.59 11.09
N ASN A 72 -0.62 4.92 12.04
CA ASN A 72 -2.07 4.75 12.02
C ASN A 72 -2.89 5.96 12.52
N GLU A 73 -2.26 7.10 12.82
CA GLU A 73 -2.93 8.27 13.41
C GLU A 73 -4.14 8.78 12.59
N GLY A 74 -4.12 8.58 11.27
CA GLY A 74 -5.18 8.98 10.36
C GLY A 74 -6.25 7.93 10.12
N ILE A 75 -6.13 6.71 10.64
CA ILE A 75 -7.04 5.60 10.36
C ILE A 75 -8.18 5.56 11.37
N TYR A 76 -9.42 5.52 10.88
CA TYR A 76 -10.64 5.51 11.67
C TYR A 76 -11.80 4.83 10.92
N GLY A 77 -12.86 4.50 11.66
CA GLY A 77 -14.10 3.96 11.10
C GLY A 77 -13.89 2.63 10.38
N LYS A 78 -14.75 2.37 9.38
CA LYS A 78 -14.69 1.14 8.61
C LYS A 78 -13.46 1.18 7.68
N THR A 79 -12.55 0.23 7.86
CA THR A 79 -11.21 0.30 7.25
C THR A 79 -11.01 -0.77 6.18
N ALA A 80 -10.65 -0.35 4.98
CA ALA A 80 -10.25 -1.25 3.89
C ALA A 80 -8.78 -1.66 4.06
N ILE A 81 -8.46 -2.95 4.11
CA ILE A 81 -7.10 -3.47 3.98
C ILE A 81 -6.90 -3.91 2.53
N LYS A 82 -6.29 -3.05 1.72
CA LYS A 82 -6.00 -3.36 0.32
C LYS A 82 -4.78 -4.27 0.21
N LEU A 83 -5.04 -5.54 -0.10
CA LEU A 83 -4.03 -6.58 -0.28
C LEU A 83 -4.24 -7.31 -1.62
N HIS A 84 -3.18 -7.87 -2.20
CA HIS A 84 -3.30 -8.72 -3.39
C HIS A 84 -3.44 -10.19 -3.00
N THR A 85 -4.54 -10.83 -3.39
CA THR A 85 -4.89 -12.19 -2.94
C THR A 85 -4.24 -13.32 -3.77
N GLY A 86 -3.64 -12.95 -4.91
CA GLY A 86 -2.93 -13.86 -5.82
C GLY A 86 -3.84 -14.68 -6.72
N GLU A 87 -3.28 -15.28 -7.75
CA GLU A 87 -3.94 -16.38 -8.46
C GLU A 87 -3.84 -17.68 -7.63
N LYS A 88 -4.61 -18.72 -7.99
CA LYS A 88 -4.61 -19.98 -7.23
C LYS A 88 -3.20 -20.54 -7.11
N HIS A 89 -2.86 -20.96 -5.89
CA HIS A 89 -1.55 -21.56 -5.56
C HIS A 89 -0.35 -20.63 -5.81
N GLY A 90 -0.55 -19.32 -5.88
CA GLY A 90 0.52 -18.34 -6.02
C GLY A 90 1.55 -18.45 -4.90
N LEU A 91 2.83 -18.62 -5.26
CA LEU A 91 3.90 -18.97 -4.32
C LEU A 91 4.35 -17.79 -3.44
N ASN A 92 4.16 -16.56 -3.91
CA ASN A 92 4.80 -15.37 -3.34
C ASN A 92 3.84 -14.47 -2.55
N ILE A 93 2.54 -14.79 -2.50
CA ILE A 93 1.56 -14.00 -1.73
C ILE A 93 1.94 -13.91 -0.25
N LEU A 94 1.47 -12.86 0.42
CA LEU A 94 1.77 -12.64 1.84
C LEU A 94 1.35 -13.86 2.69
N PRO A 95 2.13 -14.20 3.74
CA PRO A 95 1.79 -15.31 4.60
C PRO A 95 0.47 -15.03 5.34
N ARG A 96 -0.46 -15.98 5.28
CA ARG A 96 -1.84 -15.78 5.77
C ARG A 96 -1.88 -15.60 7.27
N GLU A 97 -0.95 -16.23 7.99
CA GLU A 97 -0.76 -16.10 9.43
C GLU A 97 -0.39 -14.67 9.85
N ILE A 98 0.54 -14.03 9.13
CA ILE A 98 0.94 -12.64 9.40
C ILE A 98 -0.24 -11.70 9.16
N VAL A 99 -0.95 -11.89 8.03
CA VAL A 99 -2.10 -11.05 7.69
C VAL A 99 -3.26 -11.28 8.65
N ARG A 100 -3.50 -12.50 9.10
CA ARG A 100 -4.55 -12.81 10.07
C ARG A 100 -4.33 -12.08 11.39
N GLU A 101 -3.10 -12.13 11.93
CA GLU A 101 -2.78 -11.40 13.16
C GLU A 101 -2.92 -9.89 12.95
N PHE A 102 -2.50 -9.37 11.80
CA PHE A 102 -2.66 -7.96 11.46
C PHE A 102 -4.12 -7.53 11.38
N VAL A 103 -4.98 -8.29 10.70
CA VAL A 103 -6.42 -8.02 10.62
C VAL A 103 -7.07 -8.05 12.01
N CYS A 104 -6.65 -8.97 12.90
CA CYS A 104 -7.12 -9.00 14.28
C CYS A 104 -6.73 -7.76 15.09
N HIS A 105 -5.61 -7.11 14.76
CA HIS A 105 -5.14 -5.89 15.42
C HIS A 105 -5.88 -4.64 14.94
N VAL A 106 -6.28 -4.59 13.67
CA VAL A 106 -6.97 -3.42 13.09
C VAL A 106 -8.49 -3.55 13.29
N PRO A 107 -9.13 -2.68 14.11
CA PRO A 107 -10.56 -2.75 14.36
C PRO A 107 -11.37 -2.42 13.11
N ASP A 108 -12.56 -3.02 12.99
CA ASP A 108 -13.53 -2.78 11.89
C ASP A 108 -12.89 -2.80 10.50
N SER A 109 -11.97 -3.75 10.29
CA SER A 109 -11.19 -3.87 9.06
C SER A 109 -11.69 -5.02 8.17
N THR A 110 -11.54 -4.85 6.86
CA THR A 110 -11.92 -5.86 5.86
C THR A 110 -10.87 -5.90 4.76
N ILE A 111 -10.42 -7.09 4.36
CA ILE A 111 -9.54 -7.22 3.19
C ILE A 111 -10.33 -6.86 1.94
N VAL A 112 -9.78 -6.01 1.08
CA VAL A 112 -10.48 -5.58 -0.15
C VAL A 112 -9.71 -5.94 -1.42
N GLU A 113 -10.45 -6.36 -2.44
CA GLU A 113 -9.95 -6.72 -3.77
C GLU A 113 -10.94 -6.33 -4.86
N THR A 114 -10.53 -6.46 -6.13
CA THR A 114 -11.41 -6.34 -7.30
C THR A 114 -11.13 -7.45 -8.31
N ASN A 115 -12.14 -7.82 -9.09
CA ASN A 115 -12.01 -8.85 -10.12
C ASN A 115 -10.96 -8.49 -11.18
N THR A 116 -10.32 -9.49 -11.80
CA THR A 116 -9.33 -9.26 -12.86
C THR A 116 -10.00 -8.81 -14.15
N MET A 117 -9.23 -8.07 -14.95
CA MET A 117 -9.64 -7.65 -16.29
C MET A 117 -9.50 -8.77 -17.33
N TYR A 118 -8.54 -9.66 -17.11
CA TYR A 118 -8.25 -10.79 -17.99
C TYR A 118 -8.98 -12.04 -17.51
N PRO A 119 -9.39 -12.93 -18.44
CA PRO A 119 -9.91 -14.25 -18.10
C PRO A 119 -8.91 -15.02 -17.22
N GLY A 120 -9.41 -15.64 -16.16
CA GLY A 120 -8.59 -16.34 -15.17
C GLY A 120 -9.35 -16.59 -13.88
N ASP A 121 -8.61 -17.01 -12.85
CA ASP A 121 -9.13 -17.46 -11.56
C ASP A 121 -9.85 -16.37 -10.74
N ARG A 122 -9.69 -15.10 -11.12
CA ARG A 122 -10.32 -13.96 -10.44
C ARG A 122 -11.16 -13.08 -11.37
N TYR A 123 -11.51 -13.59 -12.55
CA TYR A 123 -12.18 -12.79 -13.59
C TYR A 123 -13.62 -12.41 -13.24
N THR A 124 -14.33 -13.31 -12.56
CA THR A 124 -15.68 -13.06 -12.03
C THR A 124 -15.67 -13.20 -10.51
N THR A 125 -16.61 -12.54 -9.83
CA THR A 125 -16.74 -12.62 -8.38
C THR A 125 -16.80 -14.07 -7.90
N ALA A 126 -17.59 -14.93 -8.54
CA ALA A 126 -17.70 -16.34 -8.17
C ALA A 126 -16.35 -17.09 -8.26
N LEU A 127 -15.59 -16.87 -9.35
CA LEU A 127 -14.26 -17.47 -9.51
C LEU A 127 -13.29 -16.92 -8.46
N HIS A 128 -13.31 -15.61 -8.23
CA HIS A 128 -12.46 -14.94 -7.26
C HIS A 128 -12.72 -15.45 -5.84
N ARG A 129 -13.99 -15.62 -5.44
CA ARG A 129 -14.38 -16.22 -4.15
C ARG A 129 -13.81 -17.63 -3.97
N GLU A 130 -13.78 -18.42 -5.03
CA GLU A 130 -13.17 -19.75 -4.98
C GLU A 130 -11.64 -19.66 -4.83
N THR A 131 -11.00 -18.75 -5.54
CA THR A 131 -9.56 -18.48 -5.40
C THR A 131 -9.17 -18.04 -4.00
N LEU A 132 -10.02 -17.24 -3.33
CA LEU A 132 -9.80 -16.85 -1.94
C LEU A 132 -9.74 -18.08 -1.01
N LYS A 133 -10.67 -19.03 -1.17
CA LYS A 133 -10.66 -20.29 -0.38
C LYS A 133 -9.42 -21.11 -0.66
N VAL A 134 -9.10 -21.32 -1.94
CA VAL A 134 -7.91 -22.10 -2.36
C VAL A 134 -6.62 -21.51 -1.78
N ASN A 135 -6.51 -20.18 -1.72
CA ASN A 135 -5.33 -19.49 -1.20
C ASN A 135 -5.33 -19.31 0.34
N GLY A 136 -6.41 -19.71 1.03
CA GLY A 136 -6.53 -19.64 2.50
C GLY A 136 -6.87 -18.25 3.04
N TRP A 137 -7.57 -17.42 2.25
CA TRP A 137 -8.12 -16.12 2.67
C TRP A 137 -9.52 -16.26 3.31
N ASP A 138 -9.78 -17.37 4.00
CA ASP A 138 -11.07 -17.72 4.61
C ASP A 138 -11.15 -17.41 6.11
N PHE A 139 -10.11 -16.80 6.68
CA PHE A 139 -10.07 -16.41 8.09
C PHE A 139 -10.77 -15.08 8.39
N CYS A 140 -11.14 -14.31 7.37
CA CYS A 140 -11.95 -13.10 7.49
C CYS A 140 -12.78 -12.89 6.21
N PRO A 141 -13.89 -12.14 6.27
CA PRO A 141 -14.54 -11.66 5.05
C PRO A 141 -13.55 -10.87 4.19
N VAL A 142 -13.58 -11.14 2.89
CA VAL A 142 -12.91 -10.33 1.87
C VAL A 142 -14.00 -9.61 1.09
N ASP A 143 -13.87 -8.32 0.84
CA ASP A 143 -14.77 -7.57 -0.02
C ASP A 143 -14.23 -7.53 -1.46
N ILE A 144 -15.02 -8.02 -2.42
CA ILE A 144 -14.73 -7.87 -3.84
C ILE A 144 -15.48 -6.62 -4.26
N MET A 145 -14.78 -5.49 -4.23
CA MET A 145 -15.41 -4.16 -4.25
C MET A 145 -16.18 -3.86 -5.53
N ASP A 146 -15.93 -4.61 -6.61
CA ASP A 146 -16.64 -4.48 -7.88
C ASP A 146 -17.72 -5.55 -8.10
N GLU A 147 -18.14 -6.26 -7.05
CA GLU A 147 -19.24 -7.25 -7.08
C GLU A 147 -20.57 -6.62 -7.51
N ASP A 148 -20.91 -5.44 -6.96
CA ASP A 148 -22.12 -4.69 -7.32
C ASP A 148 -21.88 -3.56 -8.34
N GLY A 149 -20.77 -3.63 -9.09
CA GLY A 149 -20.42 -2.68 -10.14
C GLY A 149 -19.37 -1.66 -9.71
N PHE A 150 -19.39 -0.47 -10.33
CA PHE A 150 -18.32 0.52 -10.18
C PHE A 150 -18.83 1.93 -9.86
N VAL A 151 -17.94 2.77 -9.33
CA VAL A 151 -18.12 4.21 -9.15
C VAL A 151 -16.97 4.94 -9.83
N ASN A 152 -17.24 6.06 -10.49
CA ASN A 152 -16.17 6.88 -11.08
C ASN A 152 -15.62 7.84 -10.02
N LEU A 153 -14.34 7.71 -9.70
CA LEU A 153 -13.62 8.65 -8.86
C LEU A 153 -12.84 9.65 -9.73
N PRO A 154 -12.89 10.95 -9.45
CA PRO A 154 -12.19 11.96 -10.24
C PRO A 154 -10.67 11.90 -10.04
N VAL A 155 -9.91 12.16 -11.10
CA VAL A 155 -8.46 12.27 -11.08
C VAL A 155 -8.07 13.74 -11.14
N ARG A 156 -7.79 14.35 -9.99
CA ARG A 156 -7.41 15.76 -9.94
C ARG A 156 -6.00 15.95 -10.46
N GLY A 157 -5.87 16.71 -11.55
CA GLY A 157 -4.58 16.96 -12.21
C GLY A 157 -4.09 15.82 -13.09
N GLY A 158 -4.92 14.81 -13.36
CA GLY A 158 -4.54 13.63 -14.16
C GLY A 158 -4.07 13.97 -15.56
N LYS A 159 -3.01 13.27 -16.00
CA LYS A 159 -2.35 13.47 -17.29
C LYS A 159 -3.15 12.85 -18.44
N HIS A 160 -3.67 11.65 -18.24
CA HIS A 160 -4.39 10.85 -19.23
C HIS A 160 -5.86 10.65 -18.84
N LEU A 161 -6.13 10.34 -17.57
CA LEU A 161 -7.46 10.02 -17.07
C LEU A 161 -8.05 11.21 -16.31
N LYS A 162 -9.35 11.48 -16.51
CA LYS A 162 -10.11 12.50 -15.76
C LYS A 162 -10.92 11.90 -14.62
N GLU A 163 -11.28 10.63 -14.77
CA GLU A 163 -11.91 9.80 -13.76
C GLU A 163 -11.52 8.34 -14.02
N VAL A 164 -11.62 7.50 -12.99
CA VAL A 164 -11.40 6.06 -13.09
C VAL A 164 -12.55 5.31 -12.42
N ALA A 165 -13.04 4.28 -13.09
CA ALA A 165 -14.04 3.37 -12.56
C ALA A 165 -13.42 2.47 -11.47
N MET A 166 -13.68 2.78 -10.21
CA MET A 166 -13.28 1.97 -9.05
C MET A 166 -14.40 1.00 -8.66
N GLY A 167 -14.08 -0.09 -7.96
CA GLY A 167 -15.11 -0.96 -7.38
C GLY A 167 -16.07 -0.13 -6.51
N SER A 168 -17.37 -0.28 -6.72
CA SER A 168 -18.40 0.57 -6.07
C SER A 168 -18.31 0.57 -4.54
N HIS A 169 -17.90 -0.55 -3.93
CA HIS A 169 -17.80 -0.67 -2.47
C HIS A 169 -16.66 0.15 -1.86
N ILE A 170 -15.75 0.73 -2.65
CA ILE A 170 -14.72 1.65 -2.14
C ILE A 170 -15.35 2.80 -1.33
N THR A 171 -16.60 3.16 -1.65
CA THR A 171 -17.36 4.22 -0.97
C THR A 171 -17.90 3.82 0.40
N GLN A 172 -17.78 2.55 0.78
CA GLN A 172 -18.23 2.04 2.08
C GLN A 172 -17.15 2.14 3.17
N TYR A 173 -15.95 2.63 2.84
CA TYR A 173 -14.81 2.67 3.75
C TYR A 173 -14.41 4.12 4.06
N ASP A 174 -14.16 4.38 5.34
CA ASP A 174 -13.71 5.67 5.87
C ASP A 174 -12.20 5.83 5.72
N SER A 175 -11.47 4.71 5.80
CA SER A 175 -10.00 4.66 5.76
C SER A 175 -9.48 3.48 4.93
N MET A 176 -8.23 3.56 4.47
CA MET A 176 -7.56 2.47 3.75
C MET A 176 -6.13 2.20 4.28
N ILE A 177 -5.84 0.95 4.56
CA ILE A 177 -4.49 0.43 4.79
C ILE A 177 -4.05 -0.31 3.53
N VAL A 178 -2.98 0.13 2.90
CA VAL A 178 -2.44 -0.49 1.69
C VAL A 178 -1.34 -1.45 2.10
N LEU A 179 -1.69 -2.74 2.23
CA LEU A 179 -0.77 -3.80 2.61
C LEU A 179 -0.26 -4.50 1.35
N THR A 180 0.94 -4.11 0.94
CA THR A 180 1.52 -4.46 -0.35
C THR A 180 2.63 -5.49 -0.19
N HIS A 181 2.57 -6.58 -0.92
CA HIS A 181 3.77 -7.33 -1.27
C HIS A 181 4.51 -6.55 -2.37
N PHE A 182 5.72 -6.06 -2.14
CA PHE A 182 6.53 -5.34 -3.14
C PHE A 182 7.34 -6.35 -3.97
N LYS A 183 7.35 -6.22 -5.30
CA LYS A 183 7.97 -7.19 -6.22
C LYS A 183 8.11 -6.61 -7.63
N GLY A 184 8.69 -7.36 -8.56
CA GLY A 184 8.74 -7.01 -9.98
C GLY A 184 7.37 -7.00 -10.66
N HIS A 185 7.29 -6.43 -11.86
CA HIS A 185 6.07 -6.43 -12.66
C HIS A 185 6.35 -6.46 -14.16
N ALA A 186 5.66 -7.33 -14.90
CA ALA A 186 5.90 -7.57 -16.32
C ALA A 186 5.77 -6.31 -17.21
N MET A 187 4.84 -5.41 -16.89
CA MET A 187 4.64 -4.15 -17.61
C MET A 187 5.20 -2.93 -16.88
N GLY A 188 5.17 -2.97 -15.55
CA GLY A 188 5.39 -1.79 -14.71
C GLY A 188 6.82 -1.71 -14.18
N GLY A 189 7.64 -2.73 -14.42
CA GLY A 189 8.96 -2.88 -13.81
C GLY A 189 8.88 -3.37 -12.37
N PHE A 190 8.17 -2.65 -11.50
CA PHE A 190 7.82 -3.12 -10.16
C PHE A 190 6.34 -2.91 -9.85
N GLY A 191 5.84 -3.63 -8.86
CA GLY A 191 4.56 -3.40 -8.23
C GLY A 191 4.76 -2.99 -6.78
N GLY A 192 4.60 -1.69 -6.50
CA GLY A 192 4.53 -1.15 -5.15
C GLY A 192 3.11 -0.85 -4.71
N SER A 193 2.98 0.01 -3.70
CA SER A 193 1.71 0.50 -3.19
C SER A 193 0.94 1.25 -4.27
N LEU A 194 1.61 1.96 -5.17
CA LEU A 194 0.95 2.63 -6.29
C LEU A 194 0.15 1.63 -7.13
N LYS A 195 0.79 0.54 -7.58
CA LYS A 195 0.13 -0.51 -8.37
C LYS A 195 -1.04 -1.13 -7.60
N ASN A 196 -0.87 -1.33 -6.29
CA ASN A 196 -1.87 -1.97 -5.44
C ASN A 196 -3.19 -1.16 -5.44
N ILE A 197 -3.12 0.15 -5.26
CA ILE A 197 -4.32 1.01 -5.30
C ILE A 197 -4.76 1.38 -6.72
N ALA A 198 -3.82 1.57 -7.67
CA ALA A 198 -4.13 2.01 -9.02
C ALA A 198 -4.82 0.93 -9.85
N ILE A 199 -4.42 -0.34 -9.68
CA ILE A 199 -5.01 -1.47 -10.40
C ILE A 199 -5.94 -2.26 -9.49
N GLY A 200 -5.59 -2.43 -8.21
CA GLY A 200 -6.35 -3.29 -7.30
C GLY A 200 -7.66 -2.68 -6.79
N CYS A 201 -7.83 -1.35 -6.83
CA CYS A 201 -9.12 -0.71 -6.52
C CYS A 201 -9.98 -0.45 -7.76
N ALA A 202 -9.38 -0.47 -8.95
CA ALA A 202 -10.07 -0.26 -10.21
C ALA A 202 -10.97 -1.45 -10.55
N SER A 203 -12.18 -1.21 -11.05
CA SER A 203 -13.11 -2.27 -11.44
C SER A 203 -12.53 -3.14 -12.56
N GLY A 204 -12.74 -4.45 -12.49
CA GLY A 204 -12.10 -5.40 -13.38
C GLY A 204 -12.39 -5.14 -14.86
N GLN A 205 -13.66 -4.91 -15.19
CA GLN A 205 -14.10 -4.84 -16.59
C GLN A 205 -13.95 -3.45 -17.22
N LEU A 206 -13.87 -2.37 -16.44
CA LEU A 206 -13.77 -1.00 -16.97
C LEU A 206 -12.56 -0.24 -16.42
N GLY A 207 -12.42 -0.15 -15.09
CA GLY A 207 -11.35 0.61 -14.45
C GLY A 207 -9.96 0.13 -14.88
N LYS A 208 -9.72 -1.18 -14.72
CA LYS A 208 -8.43 -1.77 -15.12
C LYS A 208 -8.16 -1.57 -16.61
N ARG A 209 -9.20 -1.56 -17.48
CA ARG A 209 -9.07 -1.25 -18.91
C ARG A 209 -8.63 0.19 -19.16
N GLN A 210 -9.18 1.15 -18.42
CA GLN A 210 -8.76 2.55 -18.47
C GLN A 210 -7.28 2.68 -18.12
N VAL A 211 -6.83 2.05 -17.04
CA VAL A 211 -5.42 2.10 -16.60
C VAL A 211 -4.48 1.49 -17.64
N HIS A 212 -4.88 0.40 -18.29
CA HIS A 212 -4.09 -0.24 -19.33
C HIS A 212 -4.28 0.42 -20.71
N GLY A 213 -5.08 1.49 -20.84
CA GLY A 213 -5.30 2.17 -22.13
C GLY A 213 -6.07 1.34 -23.17
N TYR A 214 -6.79 0.30 -22.76
CA TYR A 214 -7.57 -0.59 -23.63
C TYR A 214 -9.07 -0.41 -23.43
N LEU A 215 -9.60 0.72 -23.87
CA LEU A 215 -11.03 1.03 -23.73
C LEU A 215 -11.92 0.25 -24.71
N THR A 216 -11.36 -0.18 -25.84
CA THR A 216 -12.08 -0.89 -26.90
C THR A 216 -11.29 -2.10 -27.39
N GLY A 217 -12.00 -3.14 -27.83
CA GLY A 217 -11.40 -4.34 -28.41
C GLY A 217 -11.12 -5.46 -27.40
N PRO A 218 -10.64 -6.62 -27.88
CA PRO A 218 -10.26 -7.74 -27.04
C PRO A 218 -8.97 -7.42 -26.28
N MET A 219 -8.88 -7.87 -25.03
CA MET A 219 -7.64 -7.77 -24.27
C MET A 219 -6.58 -8.70 -24.88
N PRO A 220 -5.29 -8.32 -24.87
CA PRO A 220 -4.22 -9.23 -25.24
C PRO A 220 -4.24 -10.47 -24.31
N PRO A 221 -3.81 -11.64 -24.82
CA PRO A 221 -3.66 -12.84 -24.01
C PRO A 221 -2.71 -12.60 -22.81
N SER A 222 -2.91 -13.35 -21.73
CA SER A 222 -2.06 -13.26 -20.55
C SER A 222 -0.60 -13.70 -20.79
N GLY A 223 0.29 -13.40 -19.84
CA GLY A 223 1.71 -13.79 -19.88
C GLY A 223 2.63 -12.79 -20.60
N ASP A 224 3.60 -13.31 -21.36
CA ASP A 224 4.68 -12.53 -22.00
C ASP A 224 4.18 -11.42 -22.93
N ALA A 225 2.97 -11.57 -23.49
CA ALA A 225 2.36 -10.56 -24.35
C ALA A 225 2.18 -9.21 -23.62
N TRP A 226 1.94 -9.23 -22.30
CA TRP A 226 1.83 -8.00 -21.51
C TRP A 226 3.15 -7.23 -21.47
N GLY A 227 4.28 -7.93 -21.24
CA GLY A 227 5.60 -7.30 -21.16
C GLY A 227 6.10 -6.68 -22.47
N ARG A 228 5.45 -7.00 -23.60
CA ARG A 228 5.77 -6.47 -24.94
C ARG A 228 4.81 -5.36 -25.39
N MET A 229 3.88 -4.95 -24.53
CA MET A 229 2.94 -3.87 -24.84
C MET A 229 3.65 -2.52 -24.99
N PRO A 230 3.31 -1.70 -26.01
CA PRO A 230 4.02 -0.45 -26.30
C PRO A 230 3.66 0.72 -25.37
N LEU A 231 2.94 0.47 -24.27
CA LEU A 231 2.46 1.55 -23.40
C LEU A 231 3.59 2.22 -22.62
N GLN A 232 4.61 1.46 -22.18
CA GLN A 232 5.78 1.95 -21.44
C GLN A 232 5.42 3.07 -20.43
N ASP A 233 5.95 4.28 -20.62
CA ASP A 233 5.72 5.45 -19.76
C ASP A 233 4.23 5.79 -19.61
N ALA A 234 3.44 5.66 -20.67
CA ALA A 234 2.01 5.94 -20.64
C ALA A 234 1.23 4.95 -19.77
N PHE A 235 1.75 3.75 -19.52
CA PHE A 235 1.17 2.85 -18.52
C PHE A 235 1.45 3.36 -17.10
N MET A 236 2.67 3.83 -16.83
CA MET A 236 3.06 4.31 -15.50
C MET A 236 2.31 5.59 -15.13
N GLU A 237 2.12 6.46 -16.11
CA GLU A 237 1.37 7.70 -15.95
C GLU A 237 -0.13 7.44 -15.73
N ARG A 238 -0.72 6.45 -16.40
CA ARG A 238 -2.10 6.03 -16.14
C ARG A 238 -2.25 5.32 -14.80
N MET A 239 -1.26 4.55 -14.35
CA MET A 239 -1.24 4.01 -12.99
C MET A 239 -1.19 5.14 -11.96
N ALA A 240 -0.35 6.17 -12.18
CA ALA A 240 -0.31 7.34 -11.32
C ALA A 240 -1.65 8.09 -11.28
N ASP A 241 -2.28 8.32 -12.44
CA ASP A 241 -3.61 8.91 -12.52
C ASP A 241 -4.66 8.10 -11.72
N SER A 242 -4.68 6.78 -11.89
CA SER A 242 -5.63 5.92 -11.16
C SER A 242 -5.37 5.90 -9.65
N GLY A 243 -4.09 5.76 -9.25
CA GLY A 243 -3.71 5.83 -7.84
C GLY A 243 -4.06 7.18 -7.20
N LYS A 244 -3.97 8.27 -7.98
CA LYS A 244 -4.35 9.62 -7.54
C LYS A 244 -5.82 9.71 -7.16
N ALA A 245 -6.71 9.06 -7.92
CA ALA A 245 -8.14 9.01 -7.58
C ALA A 245 -8.37 8.35 -6.20
N THR A 246 -7.67 7.26 -5.90
CA THR A 246 -7.76 6.59 -4.60
C THR A 246 -7.19 7.45 -3.46
N VAL A 247 -5.99 8.02 -3.65
CA VAL A 247 -5.37 8.87 -2.63
C VAL A 247 -6.20 10.13 -2.36
N ASP A 248 -6.75 10.75 -3.40
CA ASP A 248 -7.62 11.93 -3.22
C ASP A 248 -8.93 11.62 -2.52
N TYR A 249 -9.47 10.43 -2.74
CA TYR A 249 -10.70 9.98 -2.10
C TYR A 249 -10.52 9.80 -0.58
N PHE A 250 -9.47 9.08 -0.16
CA PHE A 250 -9.20 8.85 1.26
C PHE A 250 -8.49 10.03 1.94
N GLY A 251 -7.86 10.93 1.18
CA GLY A 251 -7.15 12.09 1.72
C GLY A 251 -6.02 11.68 2.67
N LYS A 252 -6.16 12.04 3.96
CA LYS A 252 -5.18 11.67 5.01
C LYS A 252 -5.47 10.33 5.67
N HIS A 253 -6.57 9.67 5.31
CA HIS A 253 -7.06 8.45 5.92
C HIS A 253 -6.59 7.22 5.14
N ILE A 254 -5.36 7.27 4.64
CA ILE A 254 -4.71 6.19 3.91
C ILE A 254 -3.25 6.06 4.35
N VAL A 255 -2.82 4.82 4.59
CA VAL A 255 -1.46 4.50 5.02
C VAL A 255 -0.92 3.32 4.23
N PHE A 256 0.40 3.21 4.12
CA PHE A 256 1.04 2.27 3.21
C PHE A 256 2.09 1.43 3.93
N LEU A 257 2.03 0.11 3.72
CA LEU A 257 3.01 -0.86 4.19
C LEU A 257 3.45 -1.73 3.01
N ASN A 258 4.74 -1.67 2.65
CA ASN A 258 5.33 -2.54 1.65
C ASN A 258 6.15 -3.62 2.36
N VAL A 259 5.81 -4.88 2.12
CA VAL A 259 6.53 -6.07 2.57
C VAL A 259 7.42 -6.53 1.42
N LEU A 260 8.73 -6.45 1.61
CA LEU A 260 9.77 -6.81 0.65
C LEU A 260 10.26 -8.24 0.95
N ARG A 261 9.43 -9.23 0.64
CA ARG A 261 9.75 -10.67 0.77
C ARG A 261 9.50 -11.38 -0.53
N ARG A 262 10.19 -12.48 -0.83
CA ARG A 262 9.98 -13.32 -2.04
C ARG A 262 9.72 -12.50 -3.31
N MET A 263 10.58 -11.51 -3.55
CA MET A 263 10.38 -10.51 -4.60
C MET A 263 10.76 -11.06 -5.97
N SER A 264 9.87 -11.86 -6.56
CA SER A 264 10.00 -12.31 -7.95
C SER A 264 10.04 -11.12 -8.91
N VAL A 265 10.69 -11.29 -10.06
CA VAL A 265 10.58 -10.34 -11.19
C VAL A 265 9.16 -10.30 -11.77
N ASP A 266 8.35 -11.31 -11.47
CA ASP A 266 6.96 -11.42 -11.89
C ASP A 266 5.98 -11.05 -10.79
N CYS A 267 4.79 -10.62 -11.21
CA CYS A 267 3.73 -10.22 -10.30
C CYS A 267 3.07 -11.44 -9.65
N ASP A 268 2.43 -11.25 -8.50
CA ASP A 268 1.53 -12.25 -7.89
C ASP A 268 0.37 -12.68 -8.82
N CYS A 269 0.04 -11.86 -9.83
CA CYS A 269 -0.87 -12.20 -10.92
C CYS A 269 -0.36 -13.36 -11.82
N ALA A 270 0.93 -13.67 -11.79
CA ALA A 270 1.50 -14.79 -12.53
C ALA A 270 1.26 -16.14 -11.82
N GLY A 271 0.85 -16.12 -10.55
CA GLY A 271 0.51 -17.34 -9.79
C GLY A 271 1.67 -18.33 -9.76
N THR A 272 1.42 -19.55 -10.21
CA THR A 272 2.42 -20.64 -10.24
C THR A 272 3.48 -20.49 -11.33
N SER A 273 3.33 -19.54 -12.27
CA SER A 273 4.33 -19.29 -13.32
C SER A 273 5.32 -18.19 -12.95
N ALA A 274 5.22 -17.61 -11.76
CA ALA A 274 6.16 -16.58 -11.31
C ALA A 274 7.57 -17.18 -11.16
N ALA A 275 8.59 -16.50 -11.68
CA ALA A 275 9.97 -16.90 -11.48
C ALA A 275 10.34 -16.94 -9.99
N GLU A 276 11.23 -17.86 -9.60
CA GLU A 276 11.75 -17.85 -8.23
C GLU A 276 12.55 -16.56 -7.95
N PRO A 277 12.36 -15.93 -6.79
CA PRO A 277 13.10 -14.72 -6.43
C PRO A 277 14.61 -14.99 -6.29
N THR A 278 15.43 -14.11 -6.84
CA THR A 278 16.89 -14.15 -6.69
C THR A 278 17.42 -13.18 -5.64
N ILE A 279 16.68 -12.09 -5.39
CA ILE A 279 16.96 -11.14 -4.31
C ILE A 279 16.45 -11.67 -2.96
N PRO A 280 17.21 -11.52 -1.86
CA PRO A 280 16.73 -11.92 -0.53
C PRO A 280 15.60 -11.02 -0.02
N ASP A 281 14.89 -11.52 1.00
CA ASP A 281 13.93 -10.73 1.77
C ASP A 281 14.63 -9.54 2.43
N LEU A 282 14.04 -8.33 2.32
CA LEU A 282 14.65 -7.08 2.77
C LEU A 282 13.98 -6.48 4.01
N GLY A 283 12.72 -6.80 4.27
CA GLY A 283 11.98 -6.32 5.44
C GLY A 283 10.61 -5.75 5.12
N ILE A 284 10.13 -4.86 5.98
CA ILE A 284 8.86 -4.14 5.83
C ILE A 284 9.15 -2.65 5.96
N VAL A 285 8.64 -1.84 5.05
CA VAL A 285 8.63 -0.38 5.15
C VAL A 285 7.22 0.16 5.28
N ALA A 286 7.04 1.24 6.03
CA ALA A 286 5.74 1.80 6.33
C ALA A 286 5.78 3.34 6.34
N SER A 287 4.78 3.99 5.74
CA SER A 287 4.66 5.44 5.72
C SER A 287 3.21 5.89 5.47
N THR A 288 2.91 7.14 5.81
CA THR A 288 1.68 7.83 5.38
C THR A 288 1.81 8.45 3.99
N ASP A 289 3.00 8.36 3.38
CA ASP A 289 3.34 8.98 2.08
C ASP A 289 3.64 7.91 1.03
N LEU A 290 2.81 7.89 -0.01
CA LEU A 290 2.85 6.89 -1.07
C LEU A 290 4.14 6.95 -1.90
N LEU A 291 4.60 8.14 -2.26
CA LEU A 291 5.83 8.28 -3.04
C LEU A 291 7.04 7.86 -2.20
N ALA A 292 7.07 8.24 -0.93
CA ALA A 292 8.17 7.91 -0.03
C ALA A 292 8.29 6.40 0.22
N VAL A 293 7.18 5.69 0.47
CA VAL A 293 7.22 4.24 0.75
C VAL A 293 7.65 3.42 -0.47
N ASP A 294 7.17 3.77 -1.66
CA ASP A 294 7.55 3.09 -2.90
C ASP A 294 8.99 3.45 -3.28
N ARG A 295 9.41 4.71 -3.08
CA ARG A 295 10.79 5.12 -3.28
C ARG A 295 11.74 4.38 -2.34
N ALA A 296 11.43 4.30 -1.06
CA ALA A 296 12.23 3.57 -0.07
C ALA A 296 12.34 2.08 -0.42
N SER A 297 11.25 1.48 -0.91
CA SER A 297 11.25 0.08 -1.35
C SER A 297 12.19 -0.14 -2.55
N VAL A 298 12.16 0.76 -3.53
CA VAL A 298 13.08 0.73 -4.68
C VAL A 298 14.53 0.94 -4.22
N ASP A 299 14.79 1.93 -3.37
CA ASP A 299 16.14 2.21 -2.89
C ASP A 299 16.73 1.03 -2.08
N LEU A 300 15.92 0.30 -1.31
CA LEU A 300 16.35 -0.92 -0.62
C LEU A 300 16.78 -2.02 -1.60
N VAL A 301 16.06 -2.20 -2.71
CA VAL A 301 16.43 -3.13 -3.79
C VAL A 301 17.74 -2.70 -4.44
N TYR A 302 17.85 -1.43 -4.84
CA TYR A 302 19.04 -0.88 -5.50
C TYR A 302 20.26 -0.83 -4.57
N GLY A 303 20.07 -0.75 -3.26
CA GLY A 303 21.12 -0.78 -2.25
C GLY A 303 21.76 -2.16 -2.04
N ARG A 304 21.23 -3.22 -2.66
CA ARG A 304 21.85 -4.55 -2.63
C ARG A 304 23.00 -4.68 -3.64
N PRO A 305 23.97 -5.58 -3.39
CA PRO A 305 25.00 -5.92 -4.37
C PRO A 305 24.38 -6.38 -5.69
N ALA A 306 25.06 -6.09 -6.81
CA ALA A 306 24.64 -6.50 -8.14
C ALA A 306 24.40 -8.03 -8.25
N SER A 307 25.15 -8.84 -7.50
CA SER A 307 24.97 -10.29 -7.45
C SER A 307 23.63 -10.74 -6.85
N GLU A 308 22.91 -9.87 -6.15
CA GLU A 308 21.64 -10.16 -5.50
C GLU A 308 20.45 -9.46 -6.17
N ASN A 309 20.63 -8.24 -6.70
CA ASN A 309 19.51 -7.45 -7.24
C ASN A 309 19.42 -7.41 -8.78
N HIS A 310 20.37 -8.00 -9.50
CA HIS A 310 20.49 -7.88 -10.96
C HIS A 310 19.16 -8.07 -11.70
N ASP A 311 18.45 -9.18 -11.45
CA ASP A 311 17.24 -9.52 -12.21
C ASP A 311 16.09 -8.55 -11.92
N LEU A 312 15.95 -8.13 -10.66
CA LEU A 312 14.88 -7.20 -10.28
C LEU A 312 15.17 -5.79 -10.77
N VAL A 313 16.43 -5.35 -10.73
CA VAL A 313 16.87 -4.07 -11.31
C VAL A 313 16.69 -4.09 -12.83
N GLU A 314 17.10 -5.16 -13.51
CA GLU A 314 16.87 -5.33 -14.96
C GLU A 314 15.38 -5.19 -15.28
N ARG A 315 14.52 -5.91 -14.56
CA ARG A 315 13.07 -5.85 -14.78
C ARG A 315 12.53 -4.44 -14.58
N ILE A 316 12.99 -3.72 -13.56
CA ILE A 316 12.58 -2.35 -13.28
C ILE A 316 13.02 -1.43 -14.42
N GLU A 317 14.27 -1.51 -14.87
CA GLU A 317 14.84 -0.60 -15.86
C GLU A 317 14.32 -0.87 -17.27
N SER A 318 14.30 -2.14 -17.69
CA SER A 318 13.86 -2.54 -19.04
C SER A 318 12.36 -2.35 -19.29
N ARG A 319 11.60 -2.02 -18.24
CA ARG A 319 10.18 -1.64 -18.29
C ARG A 319 9.93 -0.20 -17.90
N HIS A 320 10.96 0.62 -17.72
CA HIS A 320 10.86 2.03 -17.32
C HIS A 320 10.10 2.22 -15.98
N GLY A 321 10.21 1.26 -15.06
CA GLY A 321 9.42 1.24 -13.84
C GLY A 321 9.63 2.45 -12.94
N LEU A 322 10.83 3.04 -12.93
CA LEU A 322 11.13 4.26 -12.18
C LEU A 322 10.27 5.47 -12.61
N HIS A 323 9.69 5.45 -13.82
CA HIS A 323 8.76 6.47 -14.27
C HIS A 323 7.48 6.55 -13.43
N GLN A 324 7.10 5.45 -12.75
CA GLN A 324 6.01 5.47 -11.77
C GLN A 324 6.27 6.50 -10.65
N LEU A 325 7.50 6.55 -10.13
CA LEU A 325 7.89 7.49 -9.07
C LEU A 325 7.88 8.93 -9.59
N GLN A 326 8.34 9.15 -10.81
CA GLN A 326 8.31 10.47 -11.45
C GLN A 326 6.87 10.95 -11.70
N ALA A 327 5.98 10.07 -12.16
CA ALA A 327 4.58 10.39 -12.37
C ALA A 327 3.87 10.75 -11.07
N MET A 328 4.13 10.02 -9.98
CA MET A 328 3.63 10.36 -8.63
C MET A 328 4.14 11.72 -8.16
N ARG A 329 5.43 12.03 -8.36
CA ARG A 329 6.01 13.35 -8.05
C ARG A 329 5.29 14.46 -8.81
N ASN A 330 5.07 14.29 -10.11
CA ASN A 330 4.38 15.27 -10.95
C ASN A 330 2.93 15.51 -10.51
N LEU A 331 2.25 14.47 -10.03
CA LEU A 331 0.89 14.54 -9.50
C LEU A 331 0.82 14.93 -8.01
N LYS A 332 1.96 15.24 -7.37
CA LYS A 332 2.06 15.61 -5.95
C LYS A 332 1.46 14.57 -5.02
N MET A 333 1.75 13.29 -5.29
CA MET A 333 1.23 12.14 -4.54
C MET A 333 2.09 11.77 -3.32
N GLY A 334 2.99 12.66 -2.90
CA GLY A 334 3.92 12.43 -1.81
C GLY A 334 5.26 13.10 -2.04
N ASN A 335 6.23 12.77 -1.20
CA ASN A 335 7.59 13.29 -1.23
C ASN A 335 8.57 12.19 -1.67
N ASP A 336 9.52 12.55 -2.51
CA ASP A 336 10.61 11.69 -2.97
C ASP A 336 11.82 11.70 -2.04
N ALA A 337 11.92 12.70 -1.15
CA ALA A 337 12.89 12.78 -0.08
C ALA A 337 12.31 12.19 1.22
N TYR A 338 13.05 11.26 1.83
CA TYR A 338 12.62 10.58 3.05
C TYR A 338 13.77 10.29 4.01
N GLU A 339 13.41 10.03 5.26
CA GLU A 339 14.29 9.51 6.31
C GLU A 339 13.86 8.09 6.65
N LEU A 340 14.78 7.12 6.55
CA LEU A 340 14.52 5.72 6.88
C LEU A 340 14.80 5.47 8.36
N ILE A 341 13.76 5.15 9.11
CA ILE A 341 13.77 5.03 10.57
C ILE A 341 13.57 3.57 10.95
N SER A 342 14.59 2.94 11.51
CA SER A 342 14.51 1.56 12.00
C SER A 342 13.74 1.49 13.31
N ILE A 343 12.88 0.47 13.44
CA ILE A 343 12.21 0.11 14.70
C ILE A 343 12.79 -1.17 15.35
N ASP A 344 13.82 -1.76 14.73
CA ASP A 344 14.49 -3.01 15.17
C ASP A 344 15.26 -2.90 16.50
#